data_AF-A0A352VPH7-F1
#
_entry.id   AF-A0A352VPH7-F1
#
_cell.length_a   1.000
_cell.length_b   1.000
_cell.length_c   1.000
_cell.angle_alpha   90.00
_cell.angle_beta   90.00
_cell.angle_gamma   90.00
#
_symmetry.space_group_name_H-M   'P 1'
#
loop_
_entity.id
_entity.type
_entity.pdbx_description
1 polymer ?
#
loop_
_entity_poly.entity_id
_entity_poly.type
_entity_poly.pdbx_seq_one_letter_code
_entity_poly.pdbx_strand_id
1 'polypeptide(L)' 'RTTTIVGFSSEAQYKDGFGPFTPGFVEIPYGDADALAAAINENTVGFLVEPLQGEGGVVVP' A
#
# COMPACT_ATOMS: atom_id res chain seq x y z
N ARG A 1 -9.07 6.77 12.13
CA ARG A 1 -8.65 6.02 10.92
C ARG A 1 -9.78 6.12 9.89
N THR A 2 -9.47 6.30 8.61
CA THR A 2 -10.47 6.36 7.52
C THR A 2 -10.44 5.05 6.73
N THR A 3 -11.59 4.62 6.21
CA THR A 3 -11.76 3.28 5.61
C THR A 3 -10.76 2.98 4.49
N THR A 4 -10.47 3.97 3.62
CA THR A 4 -9.46 3.85 2.56
C THR A 4 -8.06 3.62 3.11
N ILE A 5 -7.62 4.45 4.07
CA ILE A 5 -6.26 4.37 4.63
C ILE A 5 -6.07 3.11 5.47
N VAL A 6 -7.12 2.64 6.15
CA VAL A 6 -7.07 1.33 6.84
C VAL A 6 -6.80 0.20 5.85
N GLY A 7 -7.39 0.28 4.66
CA GLY A 7 -7.18 -0.69 3.59
C GLY A 7 -5.74 -0.77 3.08
N PHE A 8 -4.89 0.23 3.34
CA PHE A 8 -3.49 0.25 2.87
C PHE A 8 -2.52 -0.51 3.78
N SER A 9 -2.95 -0.92 4.98
CA SER A 9 -2.11 -1.76 5.83
C SER A 9 -1.78 -3.07 5.14
N SER A 10 -0.53 -3.51 5.15
CA SER A 10 -0.14 -4.88 4.74
C SER A 10 -0.62 -5.93 5.75
N GLU A 11 -0.73 -5.56 7.03
CA GLU A 11 -1.17 -6.46 8.11
C GLU A 11 -2.68 -6.69 8.12
N ALA A 12 -3.10 -7.96 8.05
CA ALA A 12 -4.51 -8.36 8.01
C ALA A 12 -5.28 -7.94 9.27
N GLN A 13 -4.66 -8.06 10.45
CA GLN A 13 -5.28 -7.69 11.73
C GLN A 13 -5.72 -6.21 11.80
N TYR A 14 -5.07 -5.32 11.05
CA TYR A 14 -5.44 -3.90 11.01
C TYR A 14 -6.60 -3.62 10.04
N LYS A 15 -6.93 -4.59 9.18
CA LYS A 15 -8.02 -4.53 8.19
C LYS A 15 -9.34 -5.15 8.74
N ASP A 16 -9.26 -6.01 9.75
CA ASP A 16 -10.42 -6.72 10.30
C ASP A 16 -11.57 -5.79 10.75
N GLY A 17 -12.78 -6.05 10.23
CA GLY A 17 -13.99 -5.31 10.57
C GLY A 17 -14.15 -3.94 9.91
N PHE A 18 -13.21 -3.51 9.05
CA PHE A 18 -13.24 -2.20 8.40
C PHE A 18 -13.65 -2.23 6.92
N GLY A 19 -13.89 -3.41 6.34
CA GLY A 19 -14.31 -3.54 4.94
C GLY A 19 -15.77 -3.11 4.68
N PRO A 20 -16.16 -2.93 3.40
CA PRO A 20 -15.33 -3.06 2.19
C PRO A 20 -14.37 -1.88 2.00
N PHE A 21 -13.18 -2.16 1.45
CA PHE A 21 -12.19 -1.13 1.16
C PHE A 21 -12.45 -0.46 -0.19
N THR A 22 -11.91 0.74 -0.35
CA THR A 22 -11.96 1.46 -1.62
C THR A 22 -11.25 0.61 -2.70
N PRO A 23 -11.90 0.31 -3.84
CA PRO A 23 -11.28 -0.45 -4.92
C PRO A 23 -10.23 0.40 -5.65
N GLY A 24 -9.39 -0.26 -6.47
CA GLY A 24 -8.41 0.41 -7.34
C GLY A 24 -7.02 0.60 -6.73
N PHE A 25 -6.80 0.16 -5.49
CA PHE A 25 -5.47 0.13 -4.88
C PHE A 25 -4.80 -1.23 -5.09
N VAL A 26 -3.52 -1.18 -5.44
CA VAL A 26 -2.66 -2.35 -5.66
C VAL A 26 -1.52 -2.28 -4.66
N GLU A 27 -1.28 -3.37 -3.94
CA GLU A 27 -0.17 -3.48 -2.99
C GLU A 27 1.10 -3.93 -3.73
N ILE A 28 2.21 -3.22 -3.51
CA ILE A 28 3.51 -3.47 -4.14
C ILE A 28 4.52 -3.78 -3.03
N PRO A 29 5.40 -4.80 -3.19
CA PRO A 29 6.46 -5.06 -2.23
C PRO A 29 7.34 -3.83 -2.01
N TYR A 30 7.63 -3.51 -0.74
CA TYR A 30 8.49 -2.38 -0.42
C TYR A 30 9.92 -2.59 -0.96
N GLY A 31 10.52 -1.53 -1.52
CA GLY A 31 11.86 -1.57 -2.12
C GLY A 31 11.93 -2.20 -3.53
N ASP A 32 10.83 -2.75 -4.06
CA ASP A 32 10.82 -3.40 -5.37
C ASP A 32 10.40 -2.45 -6.49
N ALA A 33 11.39 -1.80 -7.09
CA ALA A 33 11.19 -0.85 -8.19
C ALA A 33 10.70 -1.54 -9.48
N ASP A 34 11.08 -2.79 -9.72
CA ASP A 34 10.64 -3.55 -10.90
C ASP A 34 9.16 -3.93 -10.77
N ALA A 35 8.72 -4.33 -9.57
CA ALA A 35 7.31 -4.59 -9.30
C ALA A 35 6.45 -3.32 -9.41
N LEU A 36 6.96 -2.17 -8.94
CA LEU A 36 6.29 -0.89 -9.13
C LEU A 36 6.16 -0.55 -10.62
N ALA A 37 7.24 -0.66 -11.39
CA ALA A 37 7.24 -0.38 -12.82
C ALA A 37 6.25 -1.28 -13.58
N ALA A 38 6.16 -2.57 -13.21
CA ALA A 38 5.22 -3.52 -13.81
C ALA A 38 3.75 -3.24 -13.46
N ALA A 39 3.46 -2.59 -12.32
CA ALA A 39 2.11 -2.27 -11.90
C ALA A 39 1.55 -0.98 -12.51
N ILE A 40 2.41 -0.10 -13.03
CA ILE A 40 1.99 1.15 -13.68
C ILE A 40 1.41 0.84 -15.07
N ASN A 41 0.15 1.24 -15.28
CA ASN A 41 -0.55 1.11 -16.56
C ASN A 41 -1.37 2.38 -16.87
N GLU A 42 -2.15 2.36 -17.94
CA GLU A 42 -2.95 3.50 -18.40
C GLU A 42 -4.01 4.01 -17.39
N ASN A 43 -4.32 3.21 -16.37
CA ASN A 43 -5.27 3.55 -15.31
C ASN A 43 -4.60 3.96 -13.98
N THR A 44 -3.26 4.09 -13.95
CA THR A 44 -2.52 4.50 -12.75
C THR A 44 -2.47 6.03 -12.63
N VAL A 45 -3.04 6.57 -11.55
CA VAL A 45 -3.06 8.03 -11.28
C VAL A 45 -1.94 8.50 -10.35
N GLY A 46 -1.31 7.58 -9.62
CA GLY A 46 -0.22 7.88 -8.69
C GLY A 46 0.18 6.65 -7.88
N PHE A 47 1.29 6.78 -7.15
CA PHE A 47 1.75 5.79 -6.17
C PHE A 47 1.98 6.49 -4.82
N LEU A 48 1.76 5.76 -3.73
CA LEU A 48 1.98 6.25 -2.37
C LEU A 48 3.08 5.40 -1.74
N VAL A 49 4.11 6.04 -1.21
CA VAL A 49 5.22 5.36 -0.55
C VAL A 49 5.70 6.18 0.65
N GLU A 50 6.10 5.49 1.70
CA GLU A 50 6.85 6.09 2.80
C GLU A 50 8.34 6.10 2.44
N PRO A 51 9.07 7.22 2.60
CA PRO A 51 10.52 7.25 2.35
C PRO A 51 11.32 6.22 3.17
N LEU A 52 10.78 5.84 4.33
CA LEU A 52 11.26 4.81 5.24
C LEU A 52 10.04 4.24 5.96
N GLN A 53 9.84 2.92 5.96
CA GLN A 53 8.68 2.32 6.64
C GLN A 53 8.87 2.34 8.15
N GLY A 54 8.11 3.20 8.85
CA GLY A 54 8.21 3.34 10.30
C GLY A 54 7.61 2.15 11.03
N GLU A 55 6.29 1.99 10.91
CA GLU A 55 5.50 0.97 11.61
C GLU A 55 5.83 -0.47 11.18
N GLY A 56 6.47 -0.63 10.00
CA GLY A 56 6.99 -1.91 9.51
C GLY A 56 8.30 -2.36 10.19
N GLY A 57 8.81 -1.60 11.16
CA GLY A 57 10.06 -1.94 11.86
C GLY A 57 11.28 -1.14 11.41
N VAL A 58 11.09 0.11 10.96
CA VAL A 58 12.17 1.00 10.51
C VAL A 58 12.96 0.41 9.34
N VAL A 59 12.27 0.19 8.21
CA VAL A 59 12.87 -0.41 7.00
C VAL A 59 13.40 0.69 6.09
N VAL A 60 14.71 0.67 5.85
CA VAL A 60 15.38 1.48 4.80
C VAL A 60 15.16 0.76 3.46
N PRO A 61 14.76 1.47 2.40
CA PRO A 61 14.47 0.86 1.10
C PRO A 61 15.68 0.18 0.44
#